data_AF-A0A2N5HRI3-F1
#
_entry.id   AF-A0A2N5HRI3-F1
#
_cell.length_a   1.000
_cell.length_b   1.000
_cell.length_c   1.000
_cell.angle_alpha   90.00
_cell.angle_beta   90.00
_cell.angle_gamma   90.00
#
_symmetry.space_group_name_H-M   'P 1'
#
loop_
_entity.id
_entity.type
_entity.pdbx_description
1 polymer ?
#
loop_
_entity_poly.entity_id
_entity_poly.type
_entity_poly.pdbx_seq_one_letter_code
_entity_poly.pdbx_strand_id
1 'polypeptide(L)'
;MSKLKNWTKRFALVCLFIMALAATFQSISGVNVKSFILPFASAISFSKPVSAEAPPLLEDAFDWSKYPKHTVTATGYTAGYESTGKSQGHPEYGITFSGVKVKRDLFSTIAADLNVFPIGTILFIPGYGYGVVADKGGAIKGNELDLYYETVEDVYKQWGKKQVVVYVVQKGNGHLTEDQLQTLNNDKSLQVFRQQYTSSEKR
;
A
#
# COMPACT_ATOMS: atom_id res chain seq x y z
N MET A 1 6.56 -7.59 -52.78
CA MET A 1 7.72 -8.46 -52.46
C MET A 1 9.03 -7.71 -52.16
N SER A 2 9.29 -6.50 -52.67
CA SER A 2 10.54 -5.76 -52.42
C SER A 2 10.71 -5.21 -50.99
N LYS A 3 9.62 -4.77 -50.34
CA LYS A 3 9.66 -4.26 -48.95
C LYS A 3 10.10 -5.30 -47.92
N LEU A 4 9.64 -6.55 -48.05
CA LEU A 4 10.00 -7.64 -47.14
C LEU A 4 11.49 -8.02 -47.26
N LYS A 5 12.02 -8.05 -48.50
CA LYS A 5 13.44 -8.33 -48.78
C LYS A 5 14.38 -7.23 -48.26
N ASN A 6 13.90 -5.99 -48.19
CA ASN A 6 14.67 -4.88 -47.62
C ASN A 6 14.63 -4.89 -46.09
N TRP A 7 13.52 -5.31 -45.49
CA TRP A 7 13.39 -5.45 -44.04
C TRP A 7 14.25 -6.60 -43.49
N THR A 8 14.28 -7.75 -44.16
CA THR A 8 15.15 -8.87 -43.78
C THR A 8 16.63 -8.51 -43.86
N LYS A 9 17.05 -7.74 -44.87
CA LYS A 9 18.43 -7.23 -44.96
C LYS A 9 18.78 -6.27 -43.82
N ARG A 10 17.87 -5.37 -43.47
CA ARG A 10 18.07 -4.43 -42.35
C ARG A 10 18.15 -5.16 -41.01
N PHE A 11 17.29 -6.15 -40.81
CA PHE A 11 17.31 -6.97 -39.60
C PHE A 11 18.60 -7.79 -39.50
N ALA A 12 19.03 -8.43 -40.59
CA ALA A 12 20.29 -9.16 -40.64
C ALA A 12 21.51 -8.27 -40.33
N LEU A 13 21.53 -7.04 -40.86
CA LEU A 13 22.59 -6.06 -40.56
C LEU A 13 22.60 -5.64 -39.08
N VAL A 14 21.43 -5.45 -38.45
CA VAL A 14 21.34 -5.12 -37.02
C VAL A 14 21.81 -6.30 -36.16
N CYS A 15 21.43 -7.53 -36.49
CA CYS A 15 21.91 -8.72 -35.79
C CYS A 15 23.44 -8.88 -35.91
N LEU A 16 24.00 -8.66 -37.10
CA LEU A 16 25.45 -8.69 -37.32
C LEU A 16 26.17 -7.60 -36.52
N PHE A 17 25.59 -6.39 -36.44
CA PHE A 17 26.13 -5.29 -35.65
C PHE A 17 26.12 -5.59 -34.15
N ILE A 18 25.02 -6.16 -33.63
CA ILE A 18 24.92 -6.59 -32.22
C ILE A 18 25.93 -7.70 -31.90
N MET A 19 26.13 -8.67 -32.80
CA MET A 19 27.15 -9.72 -32.61
C MET A 19 28.57 -9.15 -32.61
N ALA A 20 28.86 -8.15 -33.45
CA ALA A 20 30.16 -7.48 -33.46
C ALA A 20 30.42 -6.69 -32.17
N LEU A 21 29.40 -6.00 -31.64
CA LEU A 21 29.47 -5.32 -30.34
C LEU A 21 29.69 -6.32 -29.19
N ALA A 22 29.03 -7.47 -29.21
CA ALA A 22 29.21 -8.50 -28.19
C ALA A 22 30.62 -9.11 -28.24
N ALA A 23 31.15 -9.39 -29.44
CA ALA A 23 32.49 -9.92 -29.61
C ALA A 23 33.59 -8.94 -29.17
N THR A 24 33.44 -7.65 -29.48
CA THR A 24 34.36 -6.60 -29.02
C THR A 24 34.27 -6.38 -27.51
N PHE A 25 33.07 -6.41 -26.94
CA PHE A 25 32.89 -6.35 -25.49
C PHE A 25 33.57 -7.53 -24.78
N GLN A 26 33.43 -8.74 -25.31
CA GLN A 26 34.09 -9.94 -24.77
C GLN A 26 35.63 -9.87 -24.91
N SER A 27 36.14 -9.27 -26.00
CA SER A 27 37.58 -9.11 -26.23
C SER A 27 38.25 -8.06 -25.35
N ILE A 28 37.55 -6.97 -25.00
CA ILE A 28 38.11 -5.88 -24.19
C ILE A 28 37.98 -6.18 -22.69
N SER A 29 36.84 -6.75 -22.28
CA SER A 29 36.54 -6.97 -20.86
C SER A 29 37.13 -8.27 -20.31
N GLY A 30 37.51 -9.23 -21.17
CA GLY A 30 38.04 -10.53 -20.76
C GLY A 30 37.05 -11.42 -20.01
N VAL A 31 35.78 -11.02 -19.90
CA VAL A 31 34.77 -11.73 -19.13
C VAL A 31 33.96 -12.66 -20.03
N ASN A 32 33.87 -13.93 -19.65
CA ASN A 32 33.12 -14.94 -20.39
C ASN A 32 31.61 -14.71 -20.21
N VAL A 33 30.84 -14.61 -21.29
CA VAL A 33 29.38 -14.36 -21.27
C VAL A 33 28.61 -15.37 -20.40
N LYS A 34 29.13 -16.59 -20.21
CA LYS A 34 28.54 -17.59 -19.30
C LYS A 34 28.49 -17.13 -17.83
N SER A 35 29.41 -16.25 -17.42
CA SER A 35 29.45 -15.68 -16.05
C SER A 35 28.33 -14.69 -15.75
N PHE A 36 27.72 -14.09 -16.79
CA PHE A 36 26.60 -13.17 -16.65
C PHE A 36 25.24 -13.86 -16.79
N ILE A 37 25.17 -14.97 -17.53
CA ILE A 37 23.92 -15.72 -17.73
C ILE A 37 23.53 -16.52 -16.48
N LEU A 38 24.50 -17.07 -15.74
CA LEU A 38 24.25 -17.86 -14.53
C LEU A 38 23.62 -17.07 -13.36
N PRO A 39 24.07 -15.86 -12.99
CA PRO A 39 23.42 -15.07 -11.94
C PRO A 39 22.05 -14.55 -12.36
N PHE A 40 21.82 -14.29 -13.67
CA PHE A 40 20.51 -13.87 -14.16
C PHE A 40 19.50 -15.02 -14.17
N ALA A 41 19.92 -16.24 -14.54
CA ALA A 41 19.08 -17.44 -14.43
C ALA A 41 18.71 -17.75 -12.98
N SER A 42 19.62 -17.51 -12.02
CA SER A 42 19.33 -17.67 -10.59
C SER A 42 18.41 -16.57 -10.05
N ALA A 43 18.51 -15.33 -10.57
CA ALA A 43 17.57 -14.24 -10.26
C ALA A 43 16.16 -14.50 -10.82
N ILE A 44 16.03 -15.21 -11.95
CA ILE A 44 14.72 -15.67 -12.47
C ILE A 44 14.19 -16.86 -11.65
N SER A 45 15.07 -17.67 -11.07
CA SER A 45 14.72 -18.82 -10.24
C SER A 45 14.16 -18.46 -8.85
N PHE A 46 14.02 -17.16 -8.54
CA PHE A 46 13.25 -16.68 -7.38
C PHE A 46 11.75 -16.52 -7.65
N SER A 47 11.28 -16.86 -8.85
CA SER A 47 9.86 -17.15 -9.04
C SER A 47 9.61 -18.61 -8.63
N LYS A 48 9.30 -18.81 -7.34
CA LYS A 48 8.47 -19.96 -6.97
C LYS A 48 7.29 -19.97 -7.94
N PRO A 49 6.90 -21.12 -8.52
CA PRO A 49 5.65 -21.20 -9.26
C PRO A 49 4.56 -20.68 -8.32
N VAL A 50 3.83 -19.66 -8.79
CA VAL A 50 2.64 -19.14 -8.10
C VAL A 50 1.65 -20.28 -8.04
N SER A 51 1.76 -21.06 -6.96
CA SER A 51 0.72 -21.97 -6.50
C SER A 51 -0.56 -21.13 -6.37
N ALA A 52 -1.70 -21.73 -6.71
CA ALA A 52 -3.03 -21.13 -6.57
C ALA A 52 -3.44 -20.96 -5.09
N GLU A 53 -2.50 -20.51 -4.25
CA GLU A 53 -2.72 -20.08 -2.88
C GLU A 53 -3.16 -18.60 -2.91
N ALA A 54 -4.12 -18.26 -2.06
CA ALA A 54 -4.62 -16.89 -1.93
C ALA A 54 -3.44 -15.90 -1.77
N PRO A 55 -3.54 -14.67 -2.31
CA PRO A 55 -2.48 -13.69 -2.16
C PRO A 55 -2.12 -13.53 -0.67
N PRO A 56 -0.82 -13.45 -0.33
CA PRO A 56 -0.40 -13.40 1.07
C PRO A 56 -1.08 -12.23 1.78
N LEU A 57 -1.46 -12.44 3.03
CA LEU A 57 -2.02 -11.37 3.86
C LEU A 57 -0.95 -10.31 4.12
N LEU A 58 -1.37 -9.06 4.23
CA LEU A 58 -0.47 -7.95 4.52
C LEU A 58 0.30 -8.17 5.84
N GLU A 59 -0.39 -8.78 6.82
CA GLU A 59 0.12 -9.22 8.11
C GLU A 59 1.36 -10.12 7.99
N ASP A 60 1.38 -11.01 7.00
CA ASP A 60 2.43 -12.03 6.84
C ASP A 60 3.52 -11.61 5.86
N ALA A 61 3.27 -10.57 5.07
CA ALA A 61 4.18 -10.10 4.02
C ALA A 61 5.41 -9.35 4.56
N PHE A 62 5.31 -8.80 5.78
CA PHE A 62 6.35 -7.96 6.37
C PHE A 62 6.70 -8.38 7.80
N ASP A 63 7.95 -8.17 8.17
CA ASP A 63 8.40 -8.35 9.55
C ASP A 63 8.11 -7.10 10.39
N TRP A 64 6.90 -7.03 10.93
CA TRP A 64 6.42 -5.90 11.73
C TRP A 64 7.16 -5.71 13.06
N SER A 65 7.85 -6.74 13.54
CA SER A 65 8.56 -6.69 14.84
C SER A 65 9.67 -5.64 14.88
N LYS A 66 10.13 -5.19 13.70
CA LYS A 66 11.14 -4.14 13.52
C LYS A 66 10.63 -2.72 13.76
N TYR A 67 9.31 -2.52 13.78
CA TYR A 67 8.71 -1.20 13.97
C TYR A 67 8.38 -0.94 15.44
N PRO A 68 8.41 0.34 15.89
CA PRO A 68 7.93 0.69 17.22
C PRO A 68 6.48 0.25 17.42
N LYS A 69 6.23 -0.46 18.52
CA LYS A 69 4.90 -0.99 18.87
C LYS A 69 4.22 -0.14 19.92
N HIS A 70 2.91 0.04 19.78
CA HIS A 70 2.06 0.70 20.78
C HIS A 70 0.84 -0.15 21.07
N THR A 71 0.48 -0.30 22.34
CA THR A 71 -0.79 -0.94 22.71
C THR A 71 -1.86 0.14 22.80
N VAL A 72 -2.94 -0.05 22.06
CA VAL A 72 -4.04 0.92 21.94
C VAL A 72 -5.38 0.24 22.12
N THR A 73 -6.39 0.99 22.56
CA THR A 73 -7.79 0.56 22.44
C THR A 73 -8.34 1.09 21.12
N ALA A 74 -8.77 0.19 20.24
CA ALA A 74 -9.29 0.53 18.93
C ALA A 74 -10.80 0.30 18.86
N THR A 75 -11.54 1.31 18.41
CA THR A 75 -12.97 1.25 18.04
C THR A 75 -13.14 1.44 16.53
N GLY A 76 -14.36 1.34 16.03
CA GLY A 76 -14.68 1.72 14.66
C GLY A 76 -15.77 2.77 14.61
N TYR A 77 -15.70 3.66 13.62
CA TYR A 77 -16.65 4.75 13.40
C TYR A 77 -16.95 4.91 11.92
N THR A 78 -17.98 5.69 11.60
CA THR A 78 -18.35 6.03 10.23
C THR A 78 -18.47 7.56 10.05
N ALA A 79 -18.74 8.02 8.83
CA ALA A 79 -19.06 9.42 8.56
C ALA A 79 -20.45 9.84 9.06
N GLY A 80 -21.31 8.86 9.38
CA GLY A 80 -22.72 9.02 9.69
C GLY A 80 -23.00 9.81 10.96
N TYR A 81 -24.28 10.13 11.14
CA TYR A 81 -24.78 10.94 12.26
C TYR A 81 -24.48 10.29 13.61
N GLU A 82 -24.51 8.95 13.69
CA GLU A 82 -24.23 8.19 14.91
C GLU A 82 -22.80 8.37 15.43
N SER A 83 -21.85 8.73 14.55
CA SER A 83 -20.44 8.93 14.90
C SER A 83 -20.07 10.41 14.93
N THR A 84 -20.56 11.20 13.98
CA THR A 84 -20.11 12.59 13.77
C THR A 84 -21.18 13.65 14.07
N GLY A 85 -22.44 13.25 14.23
CA GLY A 85 -23.58 14.17 14.30
C GLY A 85 -23.91 14.87 12.97
N LYS A 86 -23.29 14.46 11.85
CA LYS A 86 -23.49 15.08 10.52
C LYS A 86 -24.29 14.16 9.61
N SER A 87 -25.21 14.73 8.83
CA SER A 87 -25.94 14.03 7.76
C SER A 87 -25.24 14.23 6.41
N GLN A 88 -25.56 13.40 5.42
CA GLN A 88 -24.94 13.44 4.08
C GLN A 88 -25.03 14.80 3.36
N GLY A 89 -26.04 15.61 3.68
CA GLY A 89 -26.20 16.96 3.13
C GLY A 89 -25.35 18.03 3.81
N HIS A 90 -24.64 17.71 4.89
CA HIS A 90 -23.80 18.65 5.62
C HIS A 90 -22.52 18.95 4.83
N PRO A 91 -22.07 20.22 4.71
CA PRO A 91 -20.87 20.58 3.94
C PRO A 91 -19.59 19.85 4.38
N GLU A 92 -19.49 19.54 5.67
CA GLU A 92 -18.36 18.82 6.27
C GLU A 92 -18.61 17.31 6.46
N TYR A 93 -19.63 16.75 5.81
CA TYR A 93 -19.88 15.31 5.90
C TYR A 93 -18.69 14.52 5.33
N GLY A 94 -18.15 13.60 6.13
CA GLY A 94 -16.99 12.79 5.75
C GLY A 94 -15.68 13.58 5.61
N ILE A 95 -15.59 14.82 6.09
CA ILE A 95 -14.34 15.59 6.12
C ILE A 95 -13.68 15.41 7.49
N THR A 96 -12.45 14.90 7.49
CA THR A 96 -11.63 14.71 8.70
C THR A 96 -11.01 16.03 9.18
N PHE A 97 -10.46 16.04 10.40
CA PHE A 97 -9.75 17.20 10.93
C PHE A 97 -8.59 17.70 10.05
N SER A 98 -7.87 16.82 9.34
CA SER A 98 -6.81 17.25 8.42
C SER A 98 -7.31 17.88 7.13
N GLY A 99 -8.62 17.79 6.86
CA GLY A 99 -9.26 18.29 5.64
C GLY A 99 -9.39 17.27 4.51
N VAL A 100 -8.84 16.05 4.67
CA VAL A 100 -9.07 14.97 3.70
C VAL A 100 -10.40 14.29 3.98
N LYS A 101 -11.00 13.70 2.94
CA LYS A 101 -12.18 12.86 3.07
C LYS A 101 -11.81 11.55 3.73
N VAL A 102 -12.74 11.07 4.56
CA VAL A 102 -12.67 9.71 5.10
C VAL A 102 -12.56 8.70 3.96
N LYS A 103 -11.74 7.67 4.16
CA LYS A 103 -11.45 6.67 3.13
C LYS A 103 -11.21 5.32 3.77
N ARG A 104 -11.85 4.27 3.23
CA ARG A 104 -11.54 2.86 3.48
C ARG A 104 -10.88 2.29 2.24
N ASP A 105 -9.59 1.99 2.34
CA ASP A 105 -8.75 1.47 1.25
C ASP A 105 -7.50 0.80 1.86
N LEU A 106 -6.51 0.42 1.05
CA LEU A 106 -5.22 -0.10 1.52
C LEU A 106 -4.62 0.79 2.62
N PHE A 107 -4.63 2.11 2.41
CA PHE A 107 -4.39 3.14 3.41
C PHE A 107 -5.71 3.84 3.72
N SER A 108 -6.25 3.53 4.89
CA SER A 108 -7.51 4.09 5.38
C SER A 108 -7.26 5.25 6.35
N THR A 109 -8.18 6.21 6.39
CA THR A 109 -8.11 7.31 7.38
C THR A 109 -8.53 6.83 8.76
N ILE A 110 -7.81 7.24 9.80
CA ILE A 110 -8.14 6.92 11.20
C ILE A 110 -8.11 8.18 12.07
N ALA A 111 -8.80 8.12 13.21
CA ALA A 111 -8.76 9.14 14.25
C ALA A 111 -7.85 8.71 15.41
N ALA A 112 -7.09 9.65 15.98
CA ALA A 112 -6.21 9.40 17.12
C ALA A 112 -6.03 10.66 17.99
N ASP A 113 -5.35 10.50 19.13
CA ASP A 113 -4.80 11.64 19.87
C ASP A 113 -3.54 12.17 19.16
N LEU A 114 -3.62 13.41 18.67
CA LEU A 114 -2.55 14.04 17.88
C LEU A 114 -1.27 14.34 18.69
N ASN A 115 -1.34 14.33 20.02
CA ASN A 115 -0.15 14.44 20.87
C ASN A 115 0.66 13.13 20.89
N VAL A 116 0.00 12.00 20.65
CA VAL A 116 0.63 10.68 20.60
C VAL A 116 0.98 10.33 19.15
N PHE A 117 0.02 10.46 18.24
CA PHE A 117 0.17 10.18 16.82
C PHE A 117 -0.20 11.43 16.00
N PRO A 118 0.77 12.27 15.62
CA PRO A 118 0.51 13.46 14.80
C PRO A 118 -0.15 13.10 13.47
N ILE A 119 -0.88 14.06 12.88
CA ILE A 119 -1.47 13.91 11.54
C ILE A 119 -0.40 13.44 10.53
N GLY A 120 -0.80 12.51 9.67
CA GLY A 120 0.06 11.84 8.69
C GLY A 120 0.85 10.66 9.25
N THR A 121 0.68 10.31 10.53
CA THR A 121 1.28 9.07 11.08
C THR A 121 0.67 7.87 10.39
N ILE A 122 1.51 6.97 9.90
CA ILE A 122 1.13 5.72 9.27
C ILE A 122 1.31 4.59 10.27
N LEU A 123 0.21 3.91 10.59
CA LEU A 123 0.17 2.75 11.45
C LEU A 123 -0.17 1.51 10.62
N PHE A 124 0.44 0.39 10.96
CA PHE A 124 -0.10 -0.91 10.61
C PHE A 124 -0.90 -1.46 11.78
N ILE A 125 -2.15 -1.85 11.50
CA ILE A 125 -3.14 -2.25 12.50
C ILE A 125 -3.61 -3.67 12.11
N PRO A 126 -3.15 -4.72 12.81
CA PRO A 126 -3.47 -6.10 12.46
C PRO A 126 -4.98 -6.34 12.35
N GLY A 127 -5.42 -6.93 11.23
CA GLY A 127 -6.84 -7.18 10.95
C GLY A 127 -7.63 -5.97 10.44
N TYR A 128 -7.00 -4.81 10.28
CA TYR A 128 -7.61 -3.62 9.67
C TYR A 128 -6.87 -3.16 8.40
N GLY A 129 -5.54 -3.18 8.43
CA GLY A 129 -4.66 -2.71 7.35
C GLY A 129 -3.84 -1.48 7.75
N TYR A 130 -3.40 -0.68 6.78
CA TYR A 130 -2.73 0.58 7.07
C TYR A 130 -3.74 1.66 7.46
N GLY A 131 -3.47 2.33 8.58
CA GLY A 131 -4.21 3.50 9.04
C GLY A 131 -3.34 4.75 8.95
N VAL A 132 -3.84 5.80 8.30
CA VAL A 132 -3.21 7.12 8.26
C VAL A 132 -3.98 8.05 9.19
N VAL A 133 -3.30 8.60 10.20
CA VAL A 133 -3.92 9.52 11.14
C VAL A 133 -4.30 10.80 10.40
N ALA A 134 -5.60 10.98 10.19
CA ALA A 134 -6.19 12.10 9.45
C ALA A 134 -7.15 12.91 10.32
N ASP A 135 -7.65 12.30 11.39
CA ASP A 135 -8.72 12.88 12.19
C ASP A 135 -8.39 12.90 13.69
N LYS A 136 -9.17 13.69 14.44
CA LYS A 136 -9.19 13.66 15.90
C LYS A 136 -10.62 13.58 16.42
N GLY A 137 -10.85 12.72 17.40
CA GLY A 137 -12.11 12.68 18.14
C GLY A 137 -12.05 13.53 19.41
N GLY A 138 -13.21 14.05 19.84
CA GLY A 138 -13.33 14.69 21.15
C GLY A 138 -13.06 13.69 22.29
N ALA A 139 -13.56 12.46 22.14
CA ALA A 139 -13.41 11.38 23.10
C ALA A 139 -12.11 10.57 22.94
N ILE A 140 -11.48 10.62 21.76
CA ILE A 140 -10.27 9.83 21.46
C ILE A 140 -9.04 10.51 22.09
N LYS A 141 -8.54 9.94 23.19
CA LYS A 141 -7.42 10.49 23.99
C LYS A 141 -6.40 9.44 24.37
N GLY A 142 -5.13 9.83 24.40
CA GLY A 142 -4.01 8.95 24.73
C GLY A 142 -3.87 7.80 23.73
N ASN A 143 -3.92 6.57 24.23
CA ASN A 143 -3.72 5.34 23.45
C ASN A 143 -5.05 4.79 22.90
N GLU A 144 -5.87 5.67 22.30
CA GLU A 144 -7.12 5.29 21.65
C GLU A 144 -7.05 5.57 20.15
N LEU A 145 -7.61 4.67 19.36
CA LEU A 145 -7.77 4.83 17.92
C LEU A 145 -9.23 4.61 17.53
N ASP A 146 -9.71 5.37 16.55
CA ASP A 146 -11.00 5.12 15.90
C ASP A 146 -10.78 4.82 14.42
N LEU A 147 -11.21 3.63 14.00
CA LEU A 147 -10.95 3.11 12.66
C LEU A 147 -12.14 3.40 11.76
N TYR A 148 -11.90 4.06 10.63
CA TYR A 148 -12.99 4.41 9.72
C TYR A 148 -13.51 3.16 9.00
N TYR A 149 -14.84 3.07 8.92
CA TYR A 149 -15.59 2.15 8.09
C TYR A 149 -16.68 2.91 7.34
N GLU A 150 -17.08 2.40 6.17
CA GLU A 150 -18.11 3.03 5.34
C GLU A 150 -19.51 2.88 5.95
N THR A 151 -19.77 1.75 6.62
CA THR A 151 -21.06 1.45 7.21
C THR A 151 -20.94 0.98 8.66
N VAL A 152 -21.99 1.23 9.44
CA VAL A 152 -22.11 0.74 10.82
C VAL A 152 -22.07 -0.79 10.87
N GLU A 153 -22.64 -1.45 9.87
CA GLU A 153 -22.65 -2.91 9.78
C GLU A 153 -21.24 -3.49 9.62
N ASP A 154 -20.36 -2.80 8.88
CA ASP A 154 -18.96 -3.21 8.74
C ASP A 154 -18.19 -3.07 10.06
N VAL A 155 -18.46 -2.02 10.85
CA VAL A 155 -17.86 -1.88 12.19
C VAL A 155 -18.18 -3.10 13.06
N TYR A 156 -19.44 -3.52 13.08
CA TYR A 156 -19.89 -4.67 13.87
C TYR A 156 -19.34 -6.00 13.34
N LYS A 157 -19.30 -6.19 12.03
CA LYS A 157 -18.84 -7.44 11.41
C LYS A 157 -17.33 -7.60 11.44
N GLN A 158 -16.58 -6.51 11.31
CA GLN A 158 -15.14 -6.57 11.02
C GLN A 158 -14.26 -6.17 12.21
N TRP A 159 -14.76 -5.41 13.20
CA TRP A 159 -13.90 -4.89 14.26
C TRP A 159 -14.36 -5.15 15.70
N GLY A 160 -15.39 -4.45 16.17
CA GLY A 160 -15.70 -4.31 17.60
C GLY A 160 -14.63 -3.54 18.41
N LYS A 161 -14.93 -3.18 19.67
CA LYS A 161 -13.97 -2.51 20.56
C LYS A 161 -12.99 -3.53 21.15
N LYS A 162 -11.69 -3.35 20.93
CA LYS A 162 -10.65 -4.25 21.47
C LYS A 162 -9.31 -3.55 21.69
N GLN A 163 -8.49 -4.12 22.56
CA GLN A 163 -7.08 -3.73 22.66
C GLN A 163 -6.27 -4.45 21.57
N VAL A 164 -5.39 -3.71 20.91
CA VAL A 164 -4.55 -4.21 19.82
C VAL A 164 -3.16 -3.60 19.91
N VAL A 165 -2.14 -4.36 19.51
CA VAL A 165 -0.79 -3.84 19.32
C VAL A 165 -0.66 -3.35 17.88
N VAL A 166 -0.39 -2.05 17.73
CA VAL A 166 -0.18 -1.39 16.43
C VAL A 166 1.30 -1.09 16.23
N TYR A 167 1.69 -0.95 14.97
CA TYR A 167 3.07 -0.72 14.57
C TYR A 167 3.19 0.62 13.86
N VAL A 168 4.10 1.48 14.33
CA VAL A 168 4.32 2.80 13.74
C VAL A 168 5.26 2.65 12.55
N VAL A 169 4.70 2.68 11.34
CA VAL A 169 5.45 2.54 10.08
C VAL A 169 6.18 3.83 9.75
N GLN A 170 5.50 4.96 9.94
CA GLN A 170 6.06 6.29 9.73
C GLN A 170 5.40 7.29 10.68
N LYS A 171 6.20 8.10 11.37
CA LYS A 171 5.68 9.18 12.20
C LYS A 171 5.24 10.37 11.33
N GLY A 172 4.05 10.89 11.61
CA GLY A 172 3.49 12.04 10.91
C GLY A 172 4.22 13.34 11.24
N ASN A 173 4.13 14.30 10.33
CA ASN A 173 4.71 15.64 10.48
C ASN A 173 3.64 16.70 10.85
N GLY A 174 2.40 16.28 11.08
CA GLY A 174 1.28 17.18 11.38
C GLY A 174 0.49 17.63 10.15
N HIS A 175 0.76 17.08 8.96
CA HIS A 175 0.07 17.43 7.73
C HIS A 175 -0.28 16.20 6.88
N LEU A 176 -1.43 16.25 6.22
CA LEU A 176 -1.90 15.22 5.29
C LEU A 176 -2.80 15.87 4.23
N THR A 177 -2.51 15.62 2.95
CA THR A 177 -3.33 16.04 1.81
C THR A 177 -3.97 14.85 1.10
N GLU A 178 -5.00 15.12 0.29
CA GLU A 178 -5.63 14.10 -0.57
C GLU A 178 -4.63 13.47 -1.54
N ASP A 179 -3.76 14.28 -2.15
CA ASP A 179 -2.75 13.78 -3.09
C ASP A 179 -1.75 12.84 -2.39
N GLN A 180 -1.37 13.15 -1.14
CA GLN A 180 -0.50 12.27 -0.35
C GLN A 180 -1.20 10.95 -0.05
N LEU A 181 -2.46 10.99 0.41
CA LEU A 181 -3.24 9.77 0.70
C LEU A 181 -3.49 8.94 -0.56
N GLN A 182 -3.75 9.60 -1.69
CA GLN A 182 -3.92 8.95 -2.99
C GLN A 182 -2.61 8.32 -3.48
N THR A 183 -1.47 8.99 -3.28
CA THR A 183 -0.15 8.45 -3.63
C THR A 183 0.13 7.17 -2.86
N LEU A 184 -0.15 7.15 -1.55
CA LEU A 184 -0.02 5.93 -0.73
C LEU A 184 -0.89 4.79 -1.26
N ASN A 185 -2.15 5.08 -1.59
CA ASN A 185 -3.09 4.08 -2.11
C ASN A 185 -2.77 3.61 -3.54
N ASN A 186 -1.92 4.32 -4.27
CA ASN A 186 -1.51 3.99 -5.64
C ASN A 186 -0.10 3.38 -5.72
N ASP A 187 0.55 3.10 -4.58
CA ASP A 187 1.86 2.44 -4.57
C ASP A 187 1.77 1.07 -5.24
N LYS A 188 2.50 0.91 -6.36
CA LYS A 188 2.53 -0.30 -7.19
C LYS A 188 3.04 -1.53 -6.43
N SER A 189 3.95 -1.33 -5.48
CA SER A 189 4.53 -2.42 -4.70
C SER A 189 3.53 -3.07 -3.74
N LEU A 190 2.48 -2.32 -3.34
CA LEU A 190 1.49 -2.77 -2.38
C LEU A 190 0.10 -3.04 -3.00
N GLN A 191 -0.09 -2.79 -4.30
CA GLN A 191 -1.39 -3.00 -4.97
C GLN A 191 -1.91 -4.45 -4.85
N VAL A 192 -1.02 -5.43 -4.72
CA VAL A 192 -1.40 -6.84 -4.54
C VAL A 192 -2.25 -7.08 -3.29
N PHE A 193 -2.11 -6.23 -2.26
CA PHE A 193 -2.86 -6.32 -1.01
C PHE A 193 -4.15 -5.51 -1.04
N ARG A 194 -4.30 -4.54 -1.94
CA ARG A 194 -5.41 -3.58 -1.93
C ARG A 194 -6.80 -4.23 -2.02
N GLN A 195 -6.92 -5.32 -2.78
CA GLN A 195 -8.18 -6.06 -2.95
C GLN A 195 -8.74 -6.63 -1.64
N GLN A 196 -7.90 -6.81 -0.62
CA GLN A 196 -8.29 -7.24 0.73
C GLN A 196 -9.12 -6.17 1.47
N TYR A 197 -9.03 -4.90 1.05
CA TYR A 197 -9.59 -3.75 1.78
C TYR A 197 -10.66 -2.99 1.01
N THR A 198 -10.73 -3.12 -0.31
CA THR A 198 -11.70 -2.42 -1.18
C THR A 198 -12.92 -3.27 -1.56
N SER A 199 -13.07 -4.46 -0.98
CA SER A 199 -14.06 -5.47 -1.41
C SER A 199 -15.52 -5.10 -1.07
N SER A 200 -15.76 -4.02 -0.32
CA SER A 200 -17.12 -3.51 -0.02
C SER A 200 -17.83 -2.96 -1.25
N GLU A 201 -17.12 -2.53 -2.30
CA GLU A 201 -17.72 -1.98 -3.54
C GLU A 201 -18.45 -3.03 -4.41
N LYS A 202 -18.45 -4.32 -4.03
CA LYS A 202 -19.08 -5.42 -4.81
C LYS A 202 -20.42 -5.93 -4.26
N ARG A 203 -21.05 -5.25 -3.30
CA ARG A 203 -22.37 -5.65 -2.77
C ARG A 203 -23.47 -4.69 -3.18
#